data_AF-A0AAW8DBP9-F1
#
_entry.id   AF-A0AAW8DBP9-F1
#
_cell.length_a   1.000
_cell.length_b   1.000
_cell.length_c   1.000
_cell.angle_alpha   90.00
_cell.angle_beta   90.00
_cell.angle_gamma   90.00
#
_symmetry.space_group_name_H-M   'P 1'
#
loop_
_entity.id
_entity.type
_entity.pdbx_description
1 polymer ?
#
loop_
_entity_poly.entity_id
_entity_poly.type
_entity_poly.pdbx_seq_one_letter_code
_entity_poly.pdbx_strand_id
1 'polypeptide(L)'
;MPVADRDPVMRGVDAASRAAMLVDAYGLGPADRAKIVGVTRNAAERSWHVMRHRALTQGGGWKRMWDEGIGDKILRRQAWLAENAAVLHAAIT
;
A
#
# COMPACT_ATOMS: atom_id res chain seq x y z
N MET A 1 1.09 5.64 -2.69
CA MET A 1 2.51 5.26 -2.87
C MET A 1 3.26 6.43 -3.52
N PRO A 2 4.56 6.62 -3.30
CA PRO A 2 5.32 7.69 -3.95
C PRO A 2 5.22 7.59 -5.48
N VAL A 3 5.19 8.72 -6.18
CA VAL A 3 4.94 8.77 -7.64
C VAL A 3 5.94 7.93 -8.42
N ALA A 4 7.22 7.95 -8.04
CA ALA A 4 8.29 7.16 -8.68
C ALA A 4 8.05 5.65 -8.63
N ASP A 5 7.36 5.16 -7.60
CA ASP A 5 7.08 3.74 -7.38
C ASP A 5 5.77 3.27 -8.03
N ARG A 6 4.93 4.20 -8.51
CA ARG A 6 3.67 3.90 -9.20
C ARG A 6 3.94 3.37 -10.60
N ASP A 7 3.05 2.48 -11.05
CA ASP A 7 2.96 2.13 -12.46
C ASP A 7 2.85 3.43 -13.31
N PRO A 8 3.53 3.53 -14.47
CA PRO A 8 3.47 4.72 -15.31
C PRO A 8 2.06 5.25 -15.55
N VAL A 9 1.07 4.38 -15.78
CA VAL A 9 -0.32 4.81 -16.04
C VAL A 9 -1.01 5.39 -14.82
N MET A 10 -0.47 5.16 -13.62
CA MET A 10 -1.03 5.59 -12.33
C MET A 10 -0.33 6.83 -11.75
N ARG A 11 0.67 7.40 -12.44
CA ARG A 11 1.46 8.53 -11.90
C ARG A 11 0.64 9.80 -11.72
N GLY A 12 -0.26 10.11 -12.66
CA GLY A 12 -1.14 11.29 -12.60
C GLY A 12 -2.46 11.07 -11.84
N VAL A 13 -2.68 9.88 -11.29
CA VAL A 13 -3.94 9.54 -10.63
C VAL A 13 -3.93 10.05 -9.19
N ASP A 14 -5.01 10.73 -8.80
CA ASP A 14 -5.23 11.08 -7.40
C ASP A 14 -5.59 9.82 -6.59
N ALA A 15 -4.75 9.53 -5.58
CA ALA A 15 -4.87 8.31 -4.81
C ALA A 15 -6.07 8.35 -3.86
N ALA A 16 -6.40 9.52 -3.32
CA ALA A 16 -7.51 9.70 -2.40
C ALA A 16 -8.86 9.51 -3.12
N SER A 17 -9.06 10.19 -4.24
CA SER A 17 -10.25 10.04 -5.07
C SER A 17 -10.44 8.60 -5.55
N ARG A 18 -9.35 7.92 -5.95
CA ARG A 18 -9.44 6.51 -6.37
C ARG A 18 -9.76 5.57 -5.21
N ALA A 19 -9.27 5.86 -4.00
CA ALA A 19 -9.61 5.09 -2.81
C ALA A 19 -11.10 5.25 -2.44
N ALA A 20 -11.63 6.48 -2.51
CA ALA A 20 -13.05 6.77 -2.29
C ALA A 20 -13.93 5.96 -3.25
N MET A 21 -13.65 6.04 -4.55
CA MET A 21 -14.38 5.29 -5.58
C MET A 21 -14.34 3.78 -5.34
N LEU A 22 -13.20 3.23 -4.94
CA LEU A 22 -13.09 1.81 -4.61
C LEU A 22 -13.96 1.46 -3.41
N VAL A 23 -13.85 2.21 -2.32
CA VAL A 23 -14.62 1.96 -1.09
C VAL A 23 -16.13 2.08 -1.33
N ASP A 24 -16.55 3.06 -2.15
CA ASP A 24 -17.94 3.25 -2.57
C ASP A 24 -18.48 2.06 -3.35
N ALA A 25 -17.69 1.55 -4.31
CA ALA A 25 -18.09 0.39 -5.12
C ALA A 25 -18.30 -0.88 -4.28
N TYR A 26 -17.60 -1.01 -3.15
CA TYR A 26 -17.78 -2.13 -2.21
C TYR A 26 -18.93 -1.93 -1.21
N GLY A 27 -19.59 -0.77 -1.20
CA GLY A 27 -20.78 -0.52 -0.38
C GLY A 27 -20.50 -0.56 1.13
N LEU A 28 -19.28 -0.26 1.56
CA LEU A 28 -18.89 -0.36 2.98
C LEU A 28 -19.63 0.68 3.84
N GLY A 29 -20.05 0.27 5.04
CA GLY A 29 -20.64 1.18 6.03
C GLY A 29 -19.57 2.07 6.71
N PRO A 30 -19.97 3.19 7.36
CA PRO A 30 -19.03 4.16 7.95
C PRO A 30 -18.03 3.54 8.93
N ALA A 31 -18.47 2.59 9.76
CA ALA A 31 -17.62 1.93 10.74
C ALA A 31 -16.51 1.07 10.09
N ASP A 32 -16.77 0.48 8.92
CA ASP A 32 -15.77 -0.32 8.21
C ASP A 32 -14.84 0.56 7.37
N ARG A 33 -15.38 1.62 6.76
CA ARG A 33 -14.60 2.66 6.07
C ARG A 33 -13.52 3.25 6.97
N ALA A 34 -13.88 3.58 8.21
CA ALA A 34 -12.96 4.13 9.19
C ALA A 34 -11.74 3.23 9.48
N LYS A 35 -11.87 1.90 9.31
CA LYS A 35 -10.78 0.93 9.56
C LYS A 35 -9.81 0.79 8.38
N ILE A 36 -10.24 1.10 7.15
CA ILE A 36 -9.52 0.76 5.93
C ILE A 36 -8.09 1.31 5.89
N VAL A 37 -7.88 2.57 6.26
CA VAL A 37 -6.53 3.17 6.26
C VAL A 37 -5.62 2.46 7.26
N GLY A 38 -6.12 2.17 8.46
CA GLY A 38 -5.37 1.42 9.49
C GLY A 38 -5.00 0.01 9.03
N VAL A 39 -5.97 -0.72 8.46
CA VAL A 39 -5.76 -2.08 7.92
C VAL A 39 -4.74 -2.05 6.77
N THR A 40 -4.81 -1.05 5.89
CA THR A 40 -3.88 -0.92 4.75
C THR A 40 -2.45 -0.67 5.21
N ARG A 41 -2.26 0.16 6.25
CA ARG A 41 -0.95 0.39 6.87
C ARG A 41 -0.38 -0.89 7.48
N ASN A 42 -1.18 -1.61 8.27
CA ASN A 42 -0.77 -2.87 8.86
C ASN A 42 -0.42 -3.93 7.79
N ALA A 43 -1.21 -4.01 6.71
CA ALA A 43 -0.92 -4.91 5.59
C ALA A 43 0.41 -4.56 4.89
N ALA A 44 0.70 -3.27 4.71
CA ALA A 44 1.96 -2.82 4.13
C ALA A 44 3.17 -3.14 5.02
N GLU A 45 3.06 -2.97 6.34
CA GLU A 45 4.07 -3.35 7.32
C GLU A 45 4.38 -4.85 7.24
N ARG A 46 3.34 -5.68 7.42
CA ARG A 46 3.45 -7.14 7.36
C ARG A 46 4.05 -7.63 6.03
N SER A 47 3.71 -6.98 4.91
CA SER A 47 4.20 -7.40 3.59
C SER A 47 5.72 -7.33 3.47
N TRP A 48 6.39 -6.43 4.18
CA TRP A 48 7.86 -6.37 4.18
C TRP A 48 8.46 -7.61 4.82
N HIS A 49 7.95 -8.00 5.99
CA HIS A 49 8.41 -9.19 6.70
C HIS A 49 8.16 -10.47 5.90
N VAL A 50 6.99 -10.58 5.27
CA VAL A 50 6.65 -11.72 4.42
C VAL A 50 7.59 -11.81 3.22
N MET A 51 7.86 -10.69 2.54
CA MET A 51 8.77 -10.66 1.40
C MET A 51 10.20 -11.02 1.80
N ARG A 52 10.70 -10.46 2.91
CA ARG A 52 12.03 -10.78 3.44
C ARG A 52 12.15 -12.26 3.76
N HIS A 53 11.18 -12.80 4.49
CA HIS A 53 11.20 -14.18 4.89
C HIS A 53 11.24 -15.11 3.67
N ARG A 54 10.35 -14.90 2.68
CA ARG A 54 10.31 -15.71 1.46
C ARG A 54 11.59 -15.60 0.64
N ALA A 55 12.18 -14.41 0.55
CA ALA A 55 13.46 -14.21 -0.13
C ALA A 55 14.59 -15.05 0.51
N LEU A 56 14.62 -15.11 1.85
CA LEU A 56 15.64 -15.85 2.59
C LEU A 56 15.41 -17.36 2.64
N THR A 57 14.15 -17.82 2.70
CA THR A 57 13.84 -19.25 2.92
C THR A 57 13.41 -19.99 1.66
N GLN A 58 12.80 -19.30 0.69
CA GLN A 58 12.28 -19.92 -0.53
C GLN A 58 13.12 -19.60 -1.78
N GLY A 59 13.95 -18.55 -1.73
CA GLY A 59 14.85 -18.20 -2.82
C GLY A 59 14.12 -17.87 -4.13
N GLY A 60 14.71 -18.24 -5.27
CA GLY A 60 14.10 -18.12 -6.59
C GLY A 60 13.63 -16.70 -6.94
N GLY A 61 12.41 -16.58 -7.45
CA GLY A 61 11.81 -15.29 -7.78
C GLY A 61 11.68 -14.34 -6.59
N TRP A 62 11.49 -14.86 -5.38
CA TRP A 62 11.42 -14.03 -4.17
C TRP A 62 12.76 -13.38 -3.86
N LYS A 63 13.84 -14.15 -3.93
CA LYS A 63 15.19 -13.62 -3.75
C LYS A 63 15.53 -12.59 -4.82
N ARG A 64 15.19 -12.87 -6.09
CA ARG A 64 15.44 -11.93 -7.19
C ARG A 64 14.75 -10.59 -6.98
N MET A 65 13.44 -10.59 -6.70
CA MET A 65 12.69 -9.37 -6.40
C MET A 65 13.24 -8.63 -5.17
N TRP A 66 13.71 -9.37 -4.17
CA TRP A 66 14.32 -8.80 -2.97
C TRP A 66 15.63 -8.08 -3.28
N ASP A 67 16.52 -8.73 -4.00
CA ASP A 67 17.80 -8.17 -4.43
C ASP A 67 17.60 -6.99 -5.39
N GLU A 68 16.53 -7.00 -6.19
CA GLU A 68 16.10 -5.89 -7.06
C GLU A 68 15.44 -4.71 -6.30
N GLY A 69 15.37 -4.77 -4.98
CA GLY A 69 14.96 -3.63 -4.15
C GLY A 69 13.46 -3.53 -3.85
N ILE A 70 12.68 -4.62 -3.97
CA ILE A 70 11.27 -4.58 -3.58
C ILE A 70 11.08 -4.23 -2.09
N GLY A 71 12.05 -4.58 -1.23
CA GLY A 71 12.05 -4.22 0.18
C GLY A 71 12.00 -2.70 0.39
N ASP A 72 12.85 -1.97 -0.32
CA ASP A 72 12.91 -0.50 -0.25
C ASP A 72 11.63 0.14 -0.79
N LYS A 73 11.09 -0.40 -1.88
CA LYS A 73 9.79 0.03 -2.43
C LYS A 73 8.67 -0.16 -1.41
N ILE A 74 8.66 -1.26 -0.66
CA ILE A 74 7.68 -1.49 0.41
C ILE A 74 7.86 -0.49 1.56
N LEU A 75 9.11 -0.20 1.98
CA LEU A 75 9.39 0.79 3.03
C LEU A 75 8.93 2.20 2.61
N ARG A 76 9.23 2.62 1.38
CA ARG A 76 8.74 3.89 0.83
C ARG A 76 7.22 3.95 0.75
N ARG A 77 6.55 2.83 0.42
CA ARG A 77 5.09 2.73 0.47
C ARG A 77 4.55 2.87 1.89
N GLN A 78 5.20 2.27 2.89
CA GLN A 78 4.79 2.39 4.31
C GLN A 78 4.89 3.85 4.78
N ALA A 79 6.02 4.52 4.51
CA ALA A 79 6.22 5.92 4.85
C ALA A 79 5.13 6.80 4.19
N TRP A 80 4.91 6.64 2.90
CA TRP A 80 3.88 7.38 2.18
C TRP A 80 2.48 7.15 2.76
N LEU A 81 2.13 5.92 3.15
CA LEU A 81 0.83 5.63 3.76
C LEU A 81 0.68 6.29 5.14
N ALA A 82 1.76 6.39 5.91
CA ALA A 82 1.76 7.08 7.20
C ALA A 82 1.57 8.59 7.02
N GLU A 83 2.34 9.20 6.10
CA GLU A 83 2.29 10.63 5.79
C GLU A 83 0.92 11.07 5.24
N ASN A 84 0.28 10.21 4.42
CA ASN A 84 -0.98 10.53 3.75
C ASN A 84 -2.21 9.97 4.49
N ALA A 85 -2.03 9.39 5.69
CA ALA A 85 -3.10 8.67 6.38
C ALA A 85 -4.34 9.54 6.62
N ALA A 86 -4.15 10.79 7.04
CA ALA A 86 -5.26 11.70 7.32
C ALA A 86 -6.06 12.05 6.05
N VAL A 87 -5.37 12.39 4.95
CA VAL A 87 -6.01 12.72 3.67
C VAL A 87 -6.76 11.52 3.11
N LEU A 88 -6.15 10.33 3.17
CA LEU A 88 -6.79 9.09 2.72
C LEU A 88 -8.00 8.72 3.58
N HIS A 89 -7.93 8.94 4.89
CA HIS A 89 -9.05 8.66 5.80
C HIS A 89 -10.22 9.58 5.51
N ALA A 90 -9.98 10.89 5.45
CA ALA A 90 -11.00 11.89 5.13
C ALA A 90 -11.66 11.67 3.77
N ALA A 91 -10.95 11.10 2.79
CA ALA A 91 -11.50 10.82 1.47
C ALA A 91 -12.48 9.64 1.45
N ILE A 92 -12.41 8.72 2.41
CA ILE A 92 -13.19 7.48 2.38
C ILE A 92 -14.26 7.39 3.48
N THR A 93 -14.30 8.32 4.43
CA THR A 93 -15.26 8.41 5.53
C THR A 93 -16.16 9.63 5.38
#